data_AF-A0A820SIV1-F1
#
_entry.id   AF-A0A820SIV1-F1
#
_cell.length_a   1.000
_cell.length_b   1.000
_cell.length_c   1.000
_cell.angle_alpha   90.00
_cell.angle_beta   90.00
_cell.angle_gamma   90.00
#
_symmetry.space_group_name_H-M   'P 1'
#
loop_
_entity.id
_entity.type
_entity.pdbx_description
1 polymer ?
#
loop_
_entity_poly.entity_id
_entity_poly.type
_entity_poly.pdbx_seq_one_letter_code
_entity_poly.pdbx_strand_id
1 'polypeptide(L)'
;MVLGLSIITLVKVNSKVDRIIYKHHESTPNAKARQQSLNSILSESTRIEDAMSHLNELQRIAKVSNGTRAINTSGFNATLDYITNYLTANTNYK
;
A
#
# COMPACT_ATOMS: atom_id res chain seq x y z
N MET A 1 3.37 34.70 1.16
CA MET A 1 4.60 33.87 1.06
C MET A 1 4.15 32.42 1.22
N VAL A 2 3.96 31.69 0.12
CA VAL A 2 3.56 30.27 0.11
C VAL A 2 4.78 29.47 -0.28
N LEU A 3 5.28 28.65 0.65
CA LEU A 3 6.44 27.80 0.47
C LEU A 3 6.01 26.33 0.50
N GLY A 4 6.37 25.60 -0.56
CA GLY A 4 6.80 24.20 -0.45
C GLY A 4 5.71 23.12 -0.56
N LEU A 5 5.96 21.95 -1.14
CA LEU A 5 7.14 21.33 -1.75
C LEU A 5 6.61 20.26 -2.72
N SER A 6 7.01 20.30 -4.00
CA SER A 6 6.72 19.22 -4.96
C SER A 6 7.79 18.15 -4.86
N ILE A 7 7.42 16.90 -4.57
CA ILE A 7 8.37 15.78 -4.49
C ILE A 7 8.38 15.06 -5.85
N ILE A 8 9.44 15.25 -6.63
CA ILE A 8 9.71 14.43 -7.83
C ILE A 8 10.70 13.35 -7.42
N THR A 9 10.27 12.08 -7.46
CA THR A 9 11.20 10.96 -7.26
C THR A 9 11.49 10.33 -8.61
N LEU A 10 12.71 10.52 -9.13
CA LEU A 10 13.19 9.90 -10.37
C LEU A 10 14.02 8.66 -10.00
N VAL A 11 13.50 7.46 -10.28
CA VAL A 11 14.24 6.21 -10.08
C VAL A 11 14.93 5.84 -11.39
N LYS A 12 16.27 5.95 -11.43
CA LYS A 12 17.09 5.46 -12.54
C LYS A 12 17.58 4.04 -12.21
N VAL A 13 17.00 3.03 -12.85
CA VAL A 13 17.42 1.63 -12.70
C VAL A 13 18.59 1.38 -13.66
N ASN A 14 19.74 1.01 -13.11
CA ASN A 14 20.97 0.78 -13.86
C ASN A 14 21.03 -0.68 -14.34
N SER A 15 20.75 -0.92 -15.61
CA SER A 15 20.83 -2.25 -16.25
C SER A 15 22.28 -2.62 -16.55
N LYS A 16 22.99 -3.21 -15.57
CA LYS A 16 24.29 -3.85 -15.82
C LYS A 16 24.49 -5.09 -14.96
N VAL A 17 23.78 -6.17 -15.26
CA VAL A 17 24.24 -7.54 -14.97
C VAL A 17 23.70 -8.48 -16.06
N ASP A 18 24.18 -8.30 -17.28
CA ASP A 18 23.78 -9.11 -18.45
C ASP A 18 24.78 -10.23 -18.78
N ARG A 19 25.70 -10.57 -17.87
CA ARG A 19 26.69 -11.61 -18.13
C ARG A 19 27.00 -12.33 -16.83
N ILE A 20 27.17 -13.64 -16.93
CA ILE A 20 27.42 -14.60 -15.83
C ILE A 20 26.10 -15.16 -15.26
N ILE A 21 25.46 -16.06 -16.01
CA ILE A 21 25.03 -17.41 -15.56
C ILE A 21 24.16 -17.98 -16.70
N TYR A 22 24.78 -18.19 -17.86
CA TYR A 22 24.40 -19.34 -18.68
C TYR A 22 25.12 -20.52 -18.05
N LYS A 23 24.41 -21.30 -17.23
CA LYS A 23 24.52 -22.76 -17.20
C LYS A 23 23.48 -23.36 -16.27
N HIS A 24 22.45 -23.90 -16.91
CA HIS A 24 21.77 -25.12 -16.52
C HIS A 24 21.12 -25.12 -15.12
N HIS A 25 19.89 -24.61 -15.06
CA HIS A 25 18.89 -25.17 -14.15
C HIS A 25 17.57 -25.23 -14.90
N GLU A 26 17.09 -26.45 -15.14
CA GLU A 26 15.74 -26.71 -15.63
C GLU A 26 14.75 -25.96 -14.73
N SER A 27 14.18 -24.89 -15.27
CA SER A 27 13.07 -24.20 -14.64
C SER A 27 11.84 -25.05 -14.91
N THR A 28 11.43 -25.80 -13.90
CA THR A 28 10.14 -26.48 -13.86
C THR A 28 9.07 -25.45 -14.26
N PRO A 29 8.24 -25.71 -15.29
CA PRO A 29 7.21 -24.77 -15.78
C PRO A 29 6.26 -24.26 -14.68
N ASN A 30 6.17 -25.01 -13.58
CA ASN A 30 5.29 -24.80 -12.45
C ASN A 30 5.67 -23.58 -11.57
N ALA A 31 6.95 -23.22 -11.45
CA ALA A 31 7.37 -22.12 -10.57
C ALA A 31 7.00 -20.73 -11.15
N LYS A 32 7.21 -20.54 -12.46
CA LYS A 32 6.91 -19.28 -13.15
C LYS A 32 5.40 -19.06 -13.27
N ALA A 33 4.63 -20.11 -13.54
CA ALA A 33 3.17 -20.08 -13.56
C ALA A 33 2.58 -19.76 -12.17
N ARG A 34 3.16 -20.33 -11.10
CA ARG A 34 2.76 -20.04 -9.71
C ARG A 34 3.09 -18.62 -9.27
N GLN A 35 4.24 -18.07 -9.67
CA GLN A 35 4.58 -16.67 -9.40
C GLN A 35 3.67 -15.71 -10.17
N GLN A 36 3.32 -16.03 -11.41
CA GLN A 36 2.42 -15.22 -12.22
C GLN A 36 0.98 -15.25 -11.68
N SER A 37 0.52 -16.40 -11.16
CA SER A 37 -0.78 -16.48 -10.49
C SER A 37 -0.79 -15.75 -9.14
N LEU A 38 0.28 -15.87 -8.33
CA LEU A 38 0.40 -15.12 -7.08
C LEU A 38 0.43 -13.61 -7.29
N ASN A 39 1.12 -13.14 -8.34
CA ASN A 39 1.15 -11.72 -8.68
C ASN A 39 -0.22 -11.21 -9.17
N SER A 40 -0.97 -12.02 -9.91
CA SER A 40 -2.38 -11.70 -10.26
C SER A 40 -3.24 -11.60 -9.01
N ILE A 41 -3.13 -12.57 -8.10
CA ILE A 41 -3.91 -12.61 -6.86
C ILE A 41 -3.56 -11.42 -5.96
N LEU A 42 -2.28 -11.07 -5.78
CA LEU A 42 -1.88 -9.92 -4.97
C LEU A 42 -2.32 -8.59 -5.59
N SER A 43 -2.19 -8.44 -6.92
CA SER A 43 -2.63 -7.24 -7.63
C SER A 43 -4.15 -7.07 -7.59
N GLU A 44 -4.90 -8.18 -7.61
CA GLU A 44 -6.36 -8.17 -7.42
C GLU A 44 -6.74 -7.90 -5.96
N SER A 45 -5.90 -8.30 -5.00
CA SER A 45 -6.15 -8.16 -3.56
C SER A 45 -5.84 -6.77 -2.99
N THR A 46 -5.02 -5.96 -3.67
CA THR A 46 -4.70 -4.59 -3.23
C THR A 46 -5.12 -3.60 -4.32
N ARG A 47 -6.40 -3.26 -4.34
CA ARG A 47 -6.95 -2.36 -5.35
C ARG A 47 -6.71 -0.91 -4.96
N ILE A 48 -6.42 -0.07 -5.95
CA ILE A 48 -6.23 1.37 -5.74
C ILE A 48 -7.50 2.04 -5.22
N GLU A 49 -8.67 1.52 -5.60
CA GLU A 49 -9.97 2.00 -5.14
C GLU A 49 -10.12 1.86 -3.62
N ASP A 50 -9.66 0.73 -3.06
CA ASP A 50 -9.73 0.46 -1.62
C ASP A 50 -8.82 1.41 -0.85
N ALA A 51 -7.58 1.60 -1.34
CA ALA A 51 -6.66 2.57 -0.76
C ALA A 51 -7.23 4.00 -0.77
N MET A 52 -7.83 4.42 -1.88
CA MET A 52 -8.46 5.74 -1.98
C MET A 52 -9.68 5.88 -1.07
N SER A 53 -10.48 4.83 -0.89
CA SER A 53 -11.59 4.81 0.05
C SER A 53 -11.11 5.07 1.49
N HIS A 54 -10.06 4.36 1.92
CA HIS A 54 -9.43 4.58 3.22
C HIS A 54 -8.89 6.01 3.37
N LEU A 55 -8.18 6.53 2.37
CA LEU A 55 -7.65 7.90 2.41
C LEU A 55 -8.77 8.95 2.51
N ASN A 56 -9.87 8.77 1.78
CA ASN A 56 -11.03 9.65 1.85
C ASN A 56 -11.67 9.63 3.24
N GLU A 57 -11.77 8.46 3.86
CA GLU A 57 -12.35 8.34 5.20
C GLU A 57 -11.45 8.96 6.27
N LEU A 58 -10.13 8.76 6.18
CA LEU A 58 -9.18 9.44 7.05
C LEU A 58 -9.22 10.97 6.86
N GLN A 59 -9.39 11.45 5.63
CA GLN A 59 -9.57 12.87 5.36
C GLN A 59 -10.90 13.40 5.92
N ARG A 60 -11.98 12.62 5.87
CA ARG A 60 -13.28 12.95 6.48
C ARG A 60 -13.14 13.08 8.00
N ILE A 61 -12.49 12.11 8.65
CA ILE A 61 -12.20 12.14 10.10
C ILE A 61 -11.44 13.40 10.48
N ALA A 62 -10.39 13.76 9.73
CA ALA A 62 -9.64 14.99 9.97
C ALA A 62 -10.54 16.23 9.85
N LYS A 63 -11.39 16.33 8.81
CA LYS A 63 -12.27 17.48 8.58
C LYS A 63 -13.25 17.69 9.74
N VAL A 64 -13.84 16.62 10.28
CA VAL A 64 -14.78 16.72 11.41
C VAL A 64 -14.09 16.87 12.77
N SER A 65 -12.77 16.70 12.82
CA SER A 65 -11.95 16.76 14.05
C SER A 65 -10.96 17.93 14.02
N ASN A 66 -11.45 19.12 13.67
CA ASN A 66 -10.67 20.37 13.64
C ASN A 66 -9.44 20.32 12.70
N GLY A 67 -9.51 19.51 11.65
CA GLY A 67 -8.45 19.40 10.64
C GLY A 67 -7.26 18.52 11.04
N THR A 68 -7.33 17.78 12.15
CA THR A 68 -6.19 17.00 12.66
C THR A 68 -6.56 15.57 13.07
N ARG A 69 -5.56 14.68 13.01
CA ARG A 69 -5.60 13.31 13.53
C ARG A 69 -4.36 13.03 14.41
N ALA A 70 -3.74 14.09 14.94
CA ALA A 70 -2.59 13.99 15.82
C ALA A 70 -2.96 13.34 17.15
N ILE A 71 -2.00 12.70 17.83
CA ILE A 71 -2.21 12.07 19.14
C ILE A 71 -2.89 13.02 20.14
N ASN A 72 -3.65 12.47 21.08
CA ASN A 72 -4.41 13.21 22.09
C ASN A 72 -5.50 14.15 21.52
N THR A 73 -6.01 13.87 20.31
CA THR A 73 -7.14 14.57 19.71
C THR A 73 -8.31 13.62 19.46
N SER A 74 -9.51 14.16 19.31
CA SER A 74 -10.69 13.38 18.90
C SER A 74 -10.49 12.69 17.55
N GLY A 75 -9.77 13.33 16.62
CA GLY A 75 -9.48 12.76 15.30
C GLY A 75 -8.53 11.56 15.34
N PHE A 76 -7.65 11.48 16.33
CA PHE A 76 -6.83 10.29 16.57
C PHE A 76 -7.68 9.12 17.07
N ASN A 77 -8.54 9.35 18.06
CA ASN A 77 -9.44 8.29 18.57
C ASN A 77 -10.38 7.78 17.47
N ALA A 78 -10.99 8.68 16.69
CA ALA A 78 -11.82 8.29 15.56
C ALA A 78 -11.05 7.53 14.46
N THR A 79 -9.76 7.82 14.28
CA THR A 79 -8.88 7.05 13.37
C THR A 79 -8.69 5.62 13.90
N LEU A 80 -8.44 5.46 15.20
CA LEU A 80 -8.30 4.15 15.82
C LEU A 80 -9.59 3.35 15.68
N ASP A 81 -10.73 3.95 16.03
CA ASP A 81 -12.04 3.31 15.91
C ASP A 81 -12.30 2.82 14.48
N TYR A 82 -12.02 3.66 13.48
CA TYR A 82 -12.17 3.29 12.08
C TYR A 82 -11.32 2.08 11.68
N ILE A 83 -10.01 2.12 12.00
CA ILE A 83 -9.07 1.04 11.65
C ILE A 83 -9.45 -0.25 12.38
N THR A 84 -9.69 -0.16 13.69
CA THR A 84 -10.08 -1.31 14.52
C THR A 84 -11.37 -1.93 14.01
N ASN A 85 -12.39 -1.13 13.69
CA ASN A 85 -13.65 -1.64 13.16
C ASN A 85 -13.46 -2.31 11.79
N TYR A 86 -12.69 -1.68 10.89
CA TYR A 86 -12.41 -2.23 9.57
C TYR A 86 -11.68 -3.57 9.68
N LEU A 87 -10.63 -3.63 10.50
CA LEU A 87 -9.84 -4.85 10.69
C LEU A 87 -10.68 -5.95 11.35
N THR A 88 -11.47 -5.63 12.38
CA THR A 88 -12.34 -6.60 13.06
C THR A 88 -13.39 -7.17 12.11
N ALA A 89 -13.94 -6.35 11.21
CA ALA A 89 -14.98 -6.78 10.28
C ALA A 89 -14.45 -7.57 9.06
N ASN A 90 -13.21 -7.32 8.63
CA ASN A 90 -12.69 -7.83 7.36
C ASN A 90 -11.47 -8.76 7.50
N THR A 91 -10.97 -8.95 8.72
CA THR A 91 -9.77 -9.77 8.99
C THR A 91 -9.95 -10.61 10.25
N ASN A 92 -8.90 -11.33 10.66
CA ASN A 92 -8.84 -12.09 11.91
C ASN A 92 -8.36 -11.26 13.11
N TYR A 93 -8.32 -9.93 12.98
CA TYR A 93 -7.96 -9.00 14.05
C TYR A 93 -8.98 -9.03 15.20
N LYS A 94 -8.48 -9.07 16.44
CA LYS A 94 -9.25 -9.12 17.70
C LYS A 94 -8.60 -8.26 18.76
#